data_AF-A0A0B6ZGE3-F1
#
_entry.id   AF-A0A0B6ZGE3-F1
#
_cell.length_a   1.000
_cell.length_b   1.000
_cell.length_c   1.000
_cell.angle_alpha   90.00
_cell.angle_beta   90.00
_cell.angle_gamma   90.00
#
_symmetry.space_group_name_H-M   'P 1'
#
loop_
_entity.id
_entity.type
_entity.pdbx_description
1 polymer ?
#
loop_
_entity_poly.entity_id
_entity_poly.type
_entity_poly.pdbx_seq_one_letter_code
_entity_poly.pdbx_strand_id
1 'polypeptide(L)'
;QFNYRVILQTGSIKDLEAGKQCHTEVRYVSTADQALAVFAMLYEDTEKKSDMKKWTGPVRAIGSLKFQKLMAGMVDVHSSCSDEIKELVEHIWSEAMTEVTSILGDISGLKIEQVEKAEAILVKVRDAIKSSRPENIIQYLISEFYSTLYHKNESSDTVVGDKRRWLVKKQDMCQLIRDVISVSEMTYYETRAYVEAKYAALRCRITNLRGHQREEIEQQITSSLEGTDQDLTVLNVYEVWRQVEDLDFRHDL
;
A
#
# COMPACT_ATOMS: atom_id res chain seq x y z
N GLN A 1 13.53 19.63 34.64
CA GLN A 1 13.63 19.45 33.17
C GLN A 1 12.34 18.78 32.73
N PHE A 2 11.57 19.40 31.84
CA PHE A 2 10.31 18.81 31.37
C PHE A 2 10.64 17.74 30.34
N ASN A 3 10.36 16.48 30.65
CA ASN A 3 10.71 15.34 29.81
C ASN A 3 9.57 14.92 28.87
N TYR A 4 8.36 15.42 29.12
CA TYR A 4 7.16 15.05 28.37
C TYR A 4 6.39 16.29 27.91
N ARG A 5 5.76 16.16 26.75
CA ARG A 5 4.89 17.18 26.16
C ARG A 5 3.60 16.53 25.68
N VAL A 6 2.47 17.14 26.01
CA VAL A 6 1.15 16.81 25.48
C VAL A 6 0.76 17.92 24.51
N ILE A 7 0.35 17.55 23.31
CA ILE A 7 0.02 18.48 22.23
C ILE A 7 -1.46 18.33 21.89
N LEU A 8 -2.21 19.42 21.97
CA LEU A 8 -3.59 19.50 21.49
C LEU A 8 -3.60 20.37 20.23
N GLN A 9 -4.14 19.84 19.14
CA GLN A 9 -4.34 20.61 17.90
C GLN A 9 -5.84 20.71 17.61
N THR A 10 -6.33 21.92 17.35
CA THR A 10 -7.73 22.18 17.01
C THR A 10 -7.83 23.05 15.75
N GLY A 11 -8.84 22.78 14.93
CA GLY A 11 -9.04 23.49 13.68
C GLY A 11 -10.14 22.85 12.82
N SER A 12 -10.35 23.41 11.64
CA SER A 12 -11.21 22.84 10.61
C SER A 12 -10.41 21.94 9.68
N ILE A 13 -10.98 20.80 9.29
CA ILE A 13 -10.38 19.89 8.29
C ILE A 13 -10.10 20.63 6.98
N LYS A 14 -11.03 21.49 6.54
CA LYS A 14 -10.87 22.29 5.31
C LYS A 14 -9.66 23.24 5.38
N ASP A 15 -9.39 23.79 6.56
CA ASP A 15 -8.25 24.68 6.75
C ASP A 15 -6.94 23.90 6.79
N LEU A 16 -6.95 22.71 7.39
CA LEU A 16 -5.81 21.80 7.39
C LEU A 16 -5.47 21.33 5.96
N GLU A 17 -6.47 20.95 5.17
CA GLU A 17 -6.33 20.60 3.74
C GLU A 17 -5.77 21.77 2.91
N ALA A 18 -6.14 23.00 3.25
CA ALA A 18 -5.61 24.22 2.63
C ALA A 18 -4.22 24.64 3.15
N GLY A 19 -3.56 23.81 3.98
CA GLY A 19 -2.24 24.10 4.55
C GLY A 19 -2.23 25.23 5.58
N LYS A 20 -3.39 25.64 6.10
CA LYS A 20 -3.48 26.70 7.11
C LYS A 20 -3.13 26.14 8.49
N GLN A 21 -2.60 27.03 9.32
CA GLN A 21 -2.12 26.67 10.64
C GLN A 21 -3.29 26.36 11.59
N CYS A 22 -3.37 25.13 12.09
CA CYS A 22 -4.28 24.76 13.17
C CYS A 22 -3.79 25.37 14.50
N HIS A 23 -4.73 25.70 15.37
CA HIS A 23 -4.38 26.13 16.73
C HIS A 23 -3.68 24.98 17.45
N THR A 24 -2.49 25.22 17.98
CA THR A 24 -1.68 24.21 18.65
C THR A 24 -1.36 24.66 20.06
N GLU A 25 -1.81 23.90 21.05
CA GLU A 25 -1.49 24.07 22.46
C GLU A 25 -0.48 22.99 22.88
N VAL A 26 0.59 23.39 23.58
CA VAL A 26 1.62 22.47 24.08
C VAL A 26 1.70 22.59 25.60
N ARG A 27 1.46 21.48 26.30
CA ARG A 27 1.58 21.37 27.76
C ARG A 27 2.81 20.56 28.13
N TYR A 28 3.66 21.13 28.98
CA TYR A 28 4.90 20.50 29.43
C TYR A 28 4.71 19.89 30.82
N VAL A 29 5.13 18.64 30.99
CA VAL A 29 5.01 17.90 32.26
C VAL A 29 6.28 17.11 32.54
N SER A 30 6.47 16.75 33.81
CA SER A 30 7.74 16.19 34.28
C SER A 30 7.75 14.66 34.29
N THR A 31 6.58 14.01 34.30
CA THR A 31 6.45 12.55 34.38
C THR A 31 5.46 12.00 33.33
N ALA A 32 5.59 10.72 33.01
CA ALA A 32 4.67 10.04 32.10
C ALA A 32 3.24 9.99 32.66
N ASP A 33 3.08 9.77 33.97
CA ASP A 33 1.76 9.72 34.62
C ASP A 33 1.04 11.07 34.53
N GLN A 34 1.76 12.17 34.72
CA GLN A 34 1.21 13.52 34.50
C GLN A 34 0.81 13.74 33.04
N ALA A 35 1.61 13.26 32.09
CA ALA A 35 1.29 13.36 30.66
C ALA A 35 0.01 12.57 30.33
N LEU A 36 -0.13 11.37 30.88
CA LEU A 36 -1.30 10.53 30.69
C LEU A 36 -2.56 11.16 31.31
N ALA A 37 -2.45 11.72 32.52
CA ALA A 37 -3.55 12.42 33.16
C ALA A 37 -4.00 13.66 32.36
N VAL A 38 -3.05 14.45 31.84
CA VAL A 38 -3.35 15.59 30.97
C VAL A 38 -4.00 15.14 29.67
N PHE A 39 -3.51 14.05 29.06
CA PHE A 39 -4.11 13.48 27.86
C PHE A 39 -5.55 12.99 28.10
N ALA A 40 -5.79 12.25 29.17
CA ALA A 40 -7.12 11.73 29.50
C ALA A 40 -8.14 12.85 29.72
N MET A 41 -7.76 13.89 30.47
CA MET A 41 -8.59 15.09 30.66
C MET A 41 -8.92 15.77 29.33
N LEU A 42 -7.92 15.98 28.46
CA LEU A 42 -8.12 16.57 27.13
C LEU A 42 -9.03 15.72 26.23
N TYR A 43 -8.89 14.40 26.30
CA TYR A 43 -9.70 13.47 25.54
C TYR A 43 -11.17 13.54 25.97
N GLU A 44 -11.45 13.45 27.27
CA GLU A 44 -12.81 13.59 27.80
C GLU A 44 -13.45 14.93 27.46
N ASP A 45 -12.71 16.03 27.60
CA ASP A 45 -13.19 17.37 27.25
C ASP A 45 -13.53 17.51 25.77
N THR A 46 -12.81 16.77 24.91
CA THR A 46 -13.06 16.75 23.46
C THR A 46 -14.25 15.85 23.11
N GLU A 47 -14.40 14.71 23.79
CA GLU A 47 -15.51 13.78 23.57
C GLU A 47 -16.87 14.36 23.98
N LYS A 48 -16.90 15.22 25.02
CA LYS A 48 -18.11 15.90 25.50
C LYS A 48 -18.62 16.99 24.53
N LYS A 49 -17.85 17.37 23.51
CA LYS A 49 -18.24 18.41 22.54
C LYS A 49 -19.21 17.84 21.51
N SER A 50 -20.47 18.28 21.59
CA SER A 50 -21.56 17.80 20.73
C SER A 50 -21.42 18.15 19.25
N ASP A 51 -20.57 19.13 18.93
CA ASP A 51 -20.28 19.60 17.57
C ASP A 51 -19.12 18.83 16.90
N MET A 52 -18.44 17.94 17.63
CA MET A 52 -17.34 17.14 17.10
C MET A 52 -17.79 15.72 16.79
N LYS A 53 -17.47 15.23 15.59
CA LYS A 53 -17.64 13.83 15.21
C LYS A 53 -16.28 13.15 15.22
N LYS A 54 -16.25 11.88 15.66
CA LYS A 54 -15.06 11.04 15.54
C LYS A 54 -14.66 10.95 14.07
N TRP A 55 -13.50 11.50 13.74
CA TRP A 55 -12.92 11.34 12.41
C TRP A 55 -12.31 9.96 12.31
N THR A 56 -12.74 9.18 11.32
CA THR A 56 -12.16 7.88 11.00
C THR A 56 -11.33 7.93 9.73
N GLY A 57 -11.23 9.07 9.05
CA GLY A 57 -10.48 9.25 7.81
C GLY A 57 -8.96 9.32 8.01
N PRO A 58 -8.17 9.42 6.92
CA PRO A 58 -6.73 9.60 7.03
C PRO A 58 -6.43 10.89 7.79
N VAL A 59 -5.53 10.79 8.77
CA VAL A 59 -5.10 11.95 9.56
C VAL A 59 -3.84 12.50 8.89
N ARG A 60 -4.01 13.50 8.02
CA ARG A 60 -2.90 14.17 7.35
C ARG A 60 -2.32 15.26 8.26
N ALA A 61 -0.99 15.38 8.30
CA ALA A 61 -0.27 16.47 8.96
C ALA A 61 -0.53 16.67 10.48
N ILE A 62 -1.16 15.73 11.19
CA ILE A 62 -1.32 15.80 12.66
C ILE A 62 -0.20 15.01 13.35
N GLY A 63 0.37 15.60 14.40
CA GLY A 63 1.43 14.98 15.18
C GLY A 63 2.80 14.98 14.50
N SER A 64 3.80 14.38 15.17
CA SER A 64 5.17 14.31 14.63
C SER A 64 5.31 13.29 13.50
N LEU A 65 6.29 13.48 12.61
CA LEU A 65 6.62 12.49 11.56
C LEU A 65 6.83 11.08 12.13
N LYS A 66 7.45 10.97 13.31
CA LYS A 66 7.62 9.68 14.01
C LYS A 66 6.29 9.06 14.44
N PHE A 67 5.35 9.87 14.91
CA PHE A 67 4.00 9.42 15.27
C PHE A 67 3.20 9.03 14.03
N GLN A 68 3.28 9.80 12.95
CA GLN A 68 2.63 9.46 11.68
C GLN A 68 3.17 8.14 11.11
N LYS A 69 4.49 7.91 11.15
CA LYS A 69 5.11 6.62 10.79
C LYS A 69 4.64 5.46 11.68
N LEU A 70 4.45 5.71 12.98
CA LEU A 70 3.91 4.70 13.91
C LEU A 70 2.45 4.37 13.59
N MET A 71 1.62 5.38 13.33
CA MET A 71 0.21 5.21 12.94
C MET A 71 0.06 4.50 11.60
N ALA A 72 0.99 4.72 10.65
CA ALA A 72 1.05 3.98 9.38
C ALA A 72 1.21 2.47 9.56
N GLY A 73 1.89 2.05 10.64
CA GLY A 73 2.00 0.63 10.99
C GLY A 73 0.81 0.09 11.78
N MET A 74 -0.10 0.96 12.25
CA MET A 74 -1.23 0.63 13.12
C MET A 74 -2.59 0.83 12.45
N VAL A 75 -2.65 0.97 11.11
CA VAL A 75 -3.90 1.17 10.37
C VAL A 75 -4.91 0.11 10.80
N ASP A 76 -5.93 0.53 11.55
CA ASP A 76 -6.98 -0.35 12.06
C ASP A 76 -7.97 -0.62 10.93
N VAL A 77 -7.75 -1.75 10.27
CA VAL A 77 -8.42 -2.21 9.06
C VAL A 77 -9.90 -2.53 9.30
N HIS A 78 -10.29 -2.71 10.56
CA HIS A 78 -11.62 -3.21 10.90
C HIS A 78 -12.76 -2.20 10.72
N SER A 79 -12.47 -0.90 10.56
CA SER A 79 -13.51 0.13 10.61
C SER A 79 -14.00 0.68 9.25
N SER A 80 -13.47 0.22 8.11
CA SER A 80 -13.75 0.86 6.79
C SER A 80 -14.06 -0.06 5.60
N CYS A 81 -14.25 -1.36 5.81
CA CYS A 81 -14.48 -2.31 4.70
C CYS A 81 -15.98 -2.47 4.37
N SER A 82 -16.52 -1.59 3.52
CA SER A 82 -17.91 -1.73 2.98
C SER A 82 -18.01 -2.90 2.01
N ASP A 83 -19.22 -3.40 1.73
CA ASP A 83 -19.42 -4.55 0.84
C ASP A 83 -18.85 -4.31 -0.57
N GLU A 84 -18.91 -3.08 -1.09
CA GLU A 84 -18.29 -2.73 -2.38
C GLU A 84 -16.76 -2.82 -2.33
N ILE A 85 -16.15 -2.46 -1.20
CA ILE A 85 -14.70 -2.59 -0.99
C ILE A 85 -14.33 -4.07 -0.85
N LYS A 86 -15.16 -4.87 -0.15
CA LYS A 86 -14.98 -6.32 -0.04
C LYS A 86 -14.97 -6.98 -1.41
N GLU A 87 -15.93 -6.62 -2.26
CA GLU A 87 -16.02 -7.10 -3.63
C GLU A 87 -14.80 -6.70 -4.46
N LEU A 88 -14.37 -5.44 -4.38
CA LEU A 88 -13.15 -4.96 -5.05
C LEU A 88 -11.92 -5.76 -4.61
N VAL A 89 -11.74 -5.96 -3.30
CA VAL A 89 -10.60 -6.69 -2.73
C VAL A 89 -10.61 -8.13 -3.21
N GLU A 90 -11.77 -8.79 -3.26
CA GLU A 90 -11.87 -10.15 -3.81
C GLU A 90 -11.55 -10.21 -5.30
N HIS A 91 -12.00 -9.23 -6.10
CA HIS A 91 -11.66 -9.17 -7.52
C HIS A 91 -10.15 -9.00 -7.73
N ILE A 92 -9.51 -8.06 -7.02
CA ILE A 92 -8.06 -7.86 -7.09
C ILE A 92 -7.32 -9.13 -6.68
N TRP A 93 -7.77 -9.77 -5.58
CA TRP A 93 -7.14 -10.99 -5.09
C TRP A 93 -7.28 -12.16 -6.06
N SER A 94 -8.47 -12.37 -6.61
CA SER A 94 -8.75 -13.42 -7.58
C SER A 94 -7.93 -13.24 -8.86
N GLU A 95 -7.82 -12.00 -9.36
CA GLU A 95 -7.03 -11.67 -10.53
C GLU A 95 -5.54 -11.94 -10.27
N ALA A 96 -5.00 -11.43 -9.17
CA ALA A 96 -3.61 -11.64 -8.77
C ALA A 96 -3.28 -13.13 -8.61
N MET A 97 -4.16 -13.89 -7.95
CA MET A 97 -4.00 -15.33 -7.76
C MET A 97 -4.05 -16.07 -9.10
N THR A 98 -4.96 -15.69 -10.00
CA THR A 98 -5.09 -16.26 -11.33
C THR A 98 -3.82 -16.03 -12.13
N GLU A 99 -3.28 -14.81 -12.12
CA GLU A 99 -2.05 -14.47 -12.84
C GLU A 99 -0.83 -15.20 -12.26
N VAL A 100 -0.69 -15.24 -10.94
CA VAL A 100 0.40 -16.00 -10.29
C VAL A 100 0.32 -17.50 -10.64
N THR A 101 -0.89 -18.08 -10.61
CA THR A 101 -1.12 -19.48 -10.96
C THR A 101 -0.90 -19.74 -12.46
N SER A 102 -1.16 -18.75 -13.32
CA SER A 102 -0.91 -18.85 -14.77
C SER A 102 0.59 -18.96 -15.07
N ILE A 103 1.41 -18.23 -14.30
CA ILE A 103 2.86 -18.17 -14.45
C ILE A 103 3.56 -19.37 -13.80
N LEU A 104 3.23 -19.68 -12.54
CA LEU A 104 3.96 -20.66 -11.73
C LEU A 104 3.29 -22.04 -11.70
N GLY A 105 2.01 -22.14 -12.03
CA GLY A 105 1.21 -23.33 -11.76
C GLY A 105 0.78 -23.38 -10.29
N ASP A 106 0.95 -24.54 -9.64
CA ASP A 106 0.57 -24.70 -8.24
C ASP A 106 1.55 -23.98 -7.31
N ILE A 107 1.03 -23.11 -6.44
CA ILE A 107 1.80 -22.34 -5.47
C ILE A 107 1.64 -22.84 -4.02
N SER A 108 0.91 -23.93 -3.78
CA SER A 108 0.60 -24.46 -2.45
C SER A 108 1.81 -24.83 -1.59
N GLY A 109 2.98 -25.02 -2.22
CA GLY A 109 4.26 -25.29 -1.53
C GLY A 109 5.30 -24.17 -1.64
N LEU A 110 4.97 -23.04 -2.27
CA LEU A 110 5.91 -21.95 -2.48
C LEU A 110 6.04 -21.12 -1.21
N LYS A 111 7.26 -21.00 -0.69
CA LYS A 111 7.53 -20.23 0.52
C LYS A 111 8.07 -18.84 0.21
N ILE A 112 7.86 -17.91 1.14
CA ILE A 112 8.37 -16.54 1.04
C ILE A 112 9.90 -16.51 0.81
N GLU A 113 10.67 -17.41 1.44
CA GLU A 113 12.13 -17.41 1.31
C GLU A 113 12.61 -17.79 -0.10
N GLN A 114 11.81 -18.58 -0.84
CA GLN A 114 12.12 -18.91 -2.23
C GLN A 114 11.95 -17.67 -3.12
N VAL A 115 10.92 -16.86 -2.86
CA VAL A 115 10.70 -15.60 -3.57
C VAL A 115 11.80 -14.60 -3.24
N GLU A 116 12.18 -14.47 -1.97
CA GLU A 116 13.30 -13.61 -1.55
C GLU A 116 14.62 -13.99 -2.21
N LYS A 117 14.89 -15.29 -2.33
CA LYS A 117 16.07 -15.78 -3.06
C LYS A 117 15.99 -15.41 -4.54
N ALA A 118 14.84 -15.55 -5.18
CA ALA A 118 14.64 -15.17 -6.58
C ALA A 118 14.85 -13.65 -6.78
N GLU A 119 14.33 -12.81 -5.90
CA GLU A 119 14.54 -11.36 -5.91
C GLU A 119 16.02 -11.00 -5.77
N ALA A 120 16.74 -11.66 -4.87
CA ALA A 120 18.17 -11.47 -4.70
C ALA A 120 18.96 -11.83 -5.97
N ILE A 121 18.55 -12.87 -6.70
CA ILE A 121 19.16 -13.23 -8.00
C ILE A 121 18.86 -12.14 -9.04
N LEU A 122 17.64 -11.62 -9.13
CA LEU A 122 17.31 -10.53 -10.05
C LEU A 122 18.13 -9.25 -9.76
N VAL A 123 18.42 -8.96 -8.48
CA VAL A 123 19.36 -7.90 -8.09
C VAL A 123 20.77 -8.17 -8.64
N LYS A 124 21.28 -9.40 -8.54
CA LYS A 124 22.57 -9.76 -9.14
C LYS A 124 22.56 -9.61 -10.67
N VAL A 125 21.47 -9.99 -11.34
CA VAL A 125 21.31 -9.81 -12.80
C VAL A 125 21.37 -8.33 -13.16
N ARG A 126 20.63 -7.48 -12.45
CA ARG A 126 20.66 -6.02 -12.63
C ARG A 126 22.08 -5.47 -12.52
N ASP A 127 22.80 -5.87 -11.49
CA ASP A 127 24.14 -5.35 -11.21
C ASP A 127 25.15 -5.87 -12.24
N ALA A 128 24.98 -7.10 -12.73
CA ALA A 128 25.75 -7.67 -13.84
C ALA A 128 25.51 -6.91 -15.16
N ILE A 129 24.25 -6.57 -15.47
CA ILE A 129 23.90 -5.75 -16.65
C ILE A 129 24.48 -4.34 -16.52
N LYS A 130 24.35 -3.69 -15.36
CA LYS A 130 24.90 -2.35 -15.11
C LYS A 130 26.42 -2.31 -15.24
N SER A 131 27.09 -3.37 -14.82
CA SER A 131 28.56 -3.49 -14.86
C SER A 131 29.08 -4.08 -16.18
N SER A 132 28.21 -4.27 -17.19
CA SER A 132 28.55 -4.88 -18.49
C SER A 132 29.34 -6.20 -18.35
N ARG A 133 28.92 -7.07 -17.41
CA ARG A 133 29.58 -8.37 -17.22
C ARG A 133 29.38 -9.28 -18.44
N PRO A 134 30.27 -10.26 -18.64
CA PRO A 134 30.15 -11.24 -19.71
C PRO A 134 28.77 -11.92 -19.77
N GLU A 135 28.27 -12.12 -21.00
CA GLU A 135 26.94 -12.65 -21.28
C GLU A 135 26.69 -14.03 -20.63
N ASN A 136 27.72 -14.89 -20.56
CA ASN A 136 27.62 -16.19 -19.92
C ASN A 136 27.33 -16.09 -18.41
N ILE A 137 27.81 -15.03 -17.74
CA ILE A 137 27.51 -14.80 -16.31
C ILE A 137 26.06 -14.35 -16.15
N ILE A 138 25.57 -13.48 -17.05
CA ILE A 138 24.19 -13.02 -17.03
C ILE A 138 23.25 -14.21 -17.28
N GLN A 139 23.53 -15.04 -18.28
CA GLN A 139 22.73 -16.22 -18.60
C GLN A 139 22.74 -17.25 -17.46
N TYR A 140 23.87 -17.43 -16.78
CA TYR A 140 23.96 -18.29 -15.60
C TYR A 140 23.02 -17.80 -14.48
N LEU A 141 23.02 -16.49 -14.17
CA LEU A 141 22.13 -15.92 -13.15
C LEU A 141 20.65 -16.04 -13.55
N ILE A 142 20.32 -15.88 -14.83
CA ILE A 142 18.96 -16.10 -15.36
C ILE A 142 18.55 -17.56 -15.18
N SER A 143 19.43 -18.52 -15.47
CA SER A 143 19.17 -19.95 -15.24
C SER A 143 19.01 -20.27 -13.75
N GLU A 144 19.82 -19.66 -12.87
CA GLU A 144 19.69 -19.78 -11.42
C GLU A 144 18.33 -19.25 -10.93
N PHE A 145 17.83 -18.17 -11.53
CA PHE A 145 16.50 -17.61 -11.25
C PHE A 145 15.38 -18.61 -11.60
N TYR A 146 15.36 -19.13 -12.83
CA TYR A 146 14.34 -20.10 -13.26
C TYR A 146 14.44 -21.45 -12.52
N SER A 147 15.62 -21.79 -12.00
CA SER A 147 15.81 -22.97 -11.14
C SER A 147 15.34 -22.73 -9.70
N THR A 148 15.36 -21.49 -9.24
CA THR A 148 14.90 -21.10 -7.90
C THR A 148 13.38 -20.98 -7.85
N LEU A 149 12.78 -20.46 -8.92
CA LEU A 149 11.35 -20.24 -9.05
C LEU A 149 10.84 -20.88 -10.35
N TYR A 150 10.17 -22.02 -10.24
CA TYR A 150 9.68 -22.78 -11.39
C TYR A 150 8.58 -22.01 -12.13
N HIS A 151 8.76 -21.84 -13.44
CA HIS A 151 7.75 -21.24 -14.32
C HIS A 151 7.15 -22.32 -15.22
N LYS A 152 5.83 -22.32 -15.37
CA LYS A 152 5.10 -23.38 -16.08
C LYS A 152 5.37 -23.40 -17.59
N ASN A 153 5.48 -22.21 -18.20
CA ASN A 153 5.55 -22.06 -19.66
C ASN A 153 6.78 -21.26 -20.13
N GLU A 154 7.75 -21.02 -19.25
CA GLU A 154 8.95 -20.25 -19.57
C GLU A 154 10.21 -20.97 -19.12
N SER A 155 11.30 -20.78 -19.85
CA SER A 155 12.64 -21.25 -19.48
C SER A 155 13.70 -20.17 -19.69
N SER A 156 14.88 -20.40 -19.12
CA SER A 156 16.06 -19.53 -19.32
C SER A 156 16.44 -19.32 -20.78
N ASP A 157 16.09 -20.27 -21.65
CA ASP A 157 16.43 -20.24 -23.08
C ASP A 157 15.48 -19.31 -23.87
N THR A 158 14.41 -18.84 -23.22
CA THR A 158 13.39 -17.96 -23.82
C THR A 158 13.83 -16.48 -23.77
N VAL A 159 14.90 -16.14 -23.03
CA VAL A 159 15.37 -14.76 -22.87
C VAL A 159 16.26 -14.33 -24.05
N VAL A 160 15.63 -14.13 -25.21
CA VAL A 160 16.28 -13.64 -26.42
C VAL A 160 15.75 -12.23 -26.71
N GLY A 161 16.38 -11.20 -26.15
CA GLY A 161 15.95 -9.82 -26.37
C GLY A 161 16.38 -8.81 -25.31
N ASP A 162 15.56 -7.79 -25.11
CA ASP A 162 15.79 -6.71 -24.14
C ASP A 162 15.76 -7.22 -22.68
N LYS A 163 16.94 -7.57 -22.17
CA LYS A 163 17.14 -8.06 -20.81
C LYS A 163 16.70 -7.07 -19.74
N ARG A 164 16.68 -5.76 -20.02
CA ARG A 164 16.20 -4.76 -19.06
C ARG A 164 14.70 -4.83 -18.91
N ARG A 165 13.98 -4.95 -20.03
CA ARG A 165 12.52 -5.16 -20.01
C ARG A 165 12.15 -6.48 -19.34
N TRP A 166 12.87 -7.56 -19.65
CA TRP A 166 12.68 -8.85 -18.98
C TRP A 166 12.90 -8.72 -17.46
N LEU A 167 13.98 -8.05 -17.05
CA LEU A 167 14.32 -7.87 -15.64
C LEU A 167 13.22 -7.12 -14.89
N VAL A 168 12.73 -5.99 -15.43
CA VAL A 168 11.65 -5.21 -14.81
C VAL A 168 10.41 -6.08 -14.63
N LYS A 169 9.97 -6.77 -15.71
CA LYS A 169 8.82 -7.68 -15.64
C LYS A 169 8.98 -8.76 -14.57
N LYS A 170 10.16 -9.35 -14.45
CA LYS A 170 10.41 -10.39 -13.43
C LYS A 170 10.50 -9.84 -12.01
N GLN A 171 10.96 -8.61 -11.84
CA GLN A 171 10.91 -7.93 -10.54
C GLN A 171 9.47 -7.64 -10.12
N ASP A 172 8.65 -7.08 -11.02
CA ASP A 172 7.24 -6.82 -10.76
C ASP A 172 6.48 -8.12 -10.43
N MET A 173 6.78 -9.20 -11.16
CA MET A 173 6.23 -10.53 -10.91
C MET A 173 6.62 -11.07 -9.52
N CYS A 174 7.89 -10.98 -9.13
CA CYS A 174 8.33 -11.42 -7.80
C CYS A 174 7.63 -10.64 -6.68
N GLN A 175 7.40 -9.33 -6.87
CA GLN A 175 6.62 -8.53 -5.92
C GLN A 175 5.18 -9.02 -5.82
N LEU A 176 4.50 -9.24 -6.96
CA LEU A 176 3.15 -9.79 -6.98
C LEU A 176 3.06 -11.14 -6.23
N ILE A 177 3.99 -12.06 -6.51
CA ILE A 177 4.03 -13.38 -5.86
C ILE A 177 4.29 -13.23 -4.36
N ARG A 178 5.22 -12.36 -3.97
CA ARG A 178 5.54 -12.05 -2.57
C ARG A 178 4.29 -11.57 -1.83
N ASP A 179 3.55 -10.65 -2.43
CA ASP A 179 2.32 -10.11 -1.86
C ASP A 179 1.27 -11.22 -1.71
N VAL A 180 1.04 -12.03 -2.76
CA VAL A 180 0.06 -13.12 -2.74
C VAL A 180 0.37 -14.17 -1.65
N ILE A 181 1.63 -14.58 -1.52
CA ILE A 181 2.06 -15.58 -0.52
C ILE A 181 2.03 -15.00 0.89
N SER A 182 2.48 -13.76 1.07
CA SER A 182 2.53 -13.12 2.39
C SER A 182 1.15 -13.03 3.03
N VAL A 183 0.09 -12.75 2.25
CA VAL A 183 -1.27 -12.82 2.78
C VAL A 183 -1.62 -14.28 3.05
N SER A 184 -1.46 -15.18 2.07
CA SER A 184 -1.84 -16.59 2.17
C SER A 184 -1.28 -17.30 3.42
N GLU A 185 -0.01 -17.05 3.77
CA GLU A 185 0.63 -17.55 4.99
C GLU A 185 0.00 -16.94 6.27
N MET A 186 -0.32 -15.64 6.25
CA MET A 186 -1.05 -14.99 7.35
C MET A 186 -2.46 -15.58 7.52
N THR A 187 -3.07 -16.12 6.46
CA THR A 187 -4.46 -16.62 6.46
C THR A 187 -4.64 -18.09 6.79
N TYR A 188 -3.56 -18.84 7.01
CA TYR A 188 -3.61 -20.32 7.00
C TYR A 188 -4.35 -20.90 5.79
N TYR A 189 -4.36 -20.20 4.65
CA TYR A 189 -5.06 -20.59 3.42
C TYR A 189 -6.60 -20.77 3.55
N GLU A 190 -7.24 -20.29 4.61
CA GLU A 190 -8.71 -20.32 4.76
C GLU A 190 -9.41 -19.16 4.03
N THR A 191 -10.53 -19.44 3.35
CA THR A 191 -11.11 -18.53 2.32
C THR A 191 -12.29 -17.66 2.76
N ARG A 192 -13.00 -17.96 3.86
CA ARG A 192 -14.40 -17.47 4.02
C ARG A 192 -14.66 -16.45 5.13
N ALA A 193 -13.68 -16.17 6.00
CA ALA A 193 -13.77 -15.15 7.06
C ALA A 193 -12.72 -14.01 6.90
N TYR A 194 -12.10 -13.90 5.71
CA TYR A 194 -10.75 -13.34 5.55
C TYR A 194 -10.61 -12.11 4.62
N VAL A 195 -11.70 -11.61 4.02
CA VAL A 195 -11.63 -10.43 3.13
C VAL A 195 -10.99 -9.23 3.82
N GLU A 196 -11.31 -9.03 5.09
CA GLU A 196 -10.80 -7.95 5.92
C GLU A 196 -9.29 -8.05 6.09
N ALA A 197 -8.75 -9.27 6.11
CA ALA A 197 -7.31 -9.48 6.23
C ALA A 197 -6.59 -9.45 4.87
N LYS A 198 -7.27 -9.77 3.75
CA LYS A 198 -6.79 -9.40 2.39
C LYS A 198 -6.72 -7.87 2.26
N TYR A 199 -7.76 -7.17 2.69
CA TYR A 199 -7.80 -5.71 2.72
C TYR A 199 -6.70 -5.15 3.63
N ALA A 200 -6.45 -5.77 4.79
CA ALA A 200 -5.37 -5.38 5.69
C ALA A 200 -3.99 -5.46 5.05
N ALA A 201 -3.76 -6.53 4.28
CA ALA A 201 -2.50 -6.76 3.62
C ALA A 201 -2.18 -5.72 2.54
N LEU A 202 -3.21 -5.08 1.93
CA LEU A 202 -2.99 -3.98 0.99
C LEU A 202 -2.33 -2.76 1.65
N ARG A 203 -2.41 -2.64 3.00
CA ARG A 203 -1.85 -1.54 3.79
C ARG A 203 -2.23 -0.17 3.24
N CYS A 204 -3.44 -0.08 2.74
CA CYS A 204 -4.03 1.13 2.21
C CYS A 204 -5.44 1.29 2.78
N ARG A 205 -5.91 2.52 2.78
CA ARG A 205 -7.32 2.81 2.94
C ARG A 205 -7.93 2.95 1.57
N ILE A 206 -9.04 2.27 1.33
CA ILE A 206 -9.83 2.43 0.11
C ILE A 206 -11.15 3.06 0.51
N THR A 207 -11.55 4.12 -0.19
CA THR A 207 -12.84 4.79 -0.01
C THR A 207 -13.55 4.87 -1.34
N ASN A 208 -14.81 4.43 -1.43
CA ASN A 208 -15.62 4.62 -2.63
C ASN A 208 -15.98 6.10 -2.78
N LEU A 209 -15.61 6.71 -3.91
CA LEU A 209 -15.93 8.10 -4.23
C LEU A 209 -17.33 8.20 -4.84
N ARG A 210 -18.11 9.19 -4.38
CA ARG A 210 -19.50 9.42 -4.79
C ARG A 210 -19.76 10.91 -5.03
N GLY A 211 -20.82 11.21 -5.78
CA GLY A 211 -21.25 12.58 -6.08
C GLY A 211 -20.19 13.38 -6.83
N HIS A 212 -20.03 14.66 -6.48
CA HIS A 212 -19.17 15.61 -7.19
C HIS A 212 -17.73 15.12 -7.41
N GLN A 213 -17.11 14.48 -6.41
CA GLN A 213 -15.73 14.00 -6.54
C GLN A 213 -15.61 12.90 -7.60
N ARG A 214 -16.62 12.03 -7.73
CA ARG A 214 -16.67 11.02 -8.78
C ARG A 214 -16.88 11.66 -10.15
N GLU A 215 -17.83 12.59 -10.24
CA GLU A 215 -18.17 13.29 -11.50
C GLU A 215 -16.97 14.05 -12.07
N GLU A 216 -16.17 14.69 -11.21
CA GLU A 216 -14.95 15.39 -11.61
C GLU A 216 -13.92 14.43 -12.22
N ILE A 217 -13.72 13.25 -11.63
CA ILE A 217 -12.82 12.22 -12.16
C ILE A 217 -13.36 11.65 -13.48
N GLU A 218 -14.66 11.39 -13.59
CA GLU A 218 -15.28 10.91 -14.84
C GLU A 218 -15.15 11.93 -15.98
N GLN A 219 -15.28 13.22 -15.68
CA GLN A 219 -15.03 14.30 -16.64
C GLN A 219 -13.56 14.34 -17.07
N GLN A 220 -12.62 14.22 -16.12
CA GLN A 220 -11.19 14.15 -16.44
C GLN A 220 -10.87 12.98 -17.37
N ILE A 221 -11.39 11.78 -17.05
CA ILE A 221 -11.23 10.59 -17.89
C ILE A 221 -11.79 10.88 -19.29
N THR A 222 -13.05 11.30 -19.39
CA THR A 222 -13.73 11.55 -20.67
C THR A 222 -12.99 12.60 -21.51
N SER A 223 -12.47 13.66 -20.88
CA SER A 223 -11.71 14.72 -21.57
C SER A 223 -10.34 14.26 -22.09
N SER A 224 -9.80 13.17 -21.53
CA SER A 224 -8.49 12.61 -21.89
C SER A 224 -8.57 11.47 -22.92
N LEU A 225 -9.78 10.98 -23.24
CA LEU A 225 -9.96 9.91 -24.21
C LEU A 225 -9.76 10.44 -25.64
N GLU A 226 -8.89 9.81 -26.42
CA GLU A 226 -8.67 10.08 -27.83
C GLU A 226 -9.10 8.88 -28.70
N GLY A 227 -9.75 9.12 -29.84
CA GLY A 227 -9.99 8.08 -30.85
C GLY A 227 -10.98 6.97 -30.45
N THR A 228 -10.56 5.70 -30.59
CA THR A 228 -11.39 4.48 -30.50
C THR A 228 -11.80 4.08 -29.08
N ASP A 229 -11.37 4.79 -28.04
CA ASP A 229 -11.70 4.50 -26.64
C ASP A 229 -13.06 5.08 -26.19
N GLN A 230 -13.94 5.43 -27.14
CA GLN A 230 -15.27 6.02 -26.87
C GLN A 230 -16.25 5.10 -26.13
N ASP A 231 -15.96 3.80 -26.03
CA ASP A 231 -16.81 2.82 -25.35
C ASP A 231 -16.40 2.57 -23.88
N LEU A 232 -15.44 3.33 -23.34
CA LEU A 232 -15.00 3.17 -21.95
C LEU A 232 -16.10 3.60 -20.97
N THR A 233 -16.51 2.69 -20.09
CA THR A 233 -17.50 2.95 -19.03
C THR A 233 -16.84 2.88 -17.66
N VAL A 234 -16.90 3.98 -16.91
CA VAL A 234 -16.41 4.03 -15.52
C VAL A 234 -17.46 3.40 -14.60
N LEU A 235 -17.17 2.22 -14.08
CA LEU A 235 -18.07 1.50 -13.18
C LEU A 235 -18.03 2.05 -11.75
N ASN A 236 -16.83 2.27 -11.23
CA ASN A 236 -16.59 2.74 -9.87
C ASN A 236 -15.33 3.61 -9.82
N VAL A 237 -15.29 4.55 -8.87
CA VAL A 237 -14.10 5.35 -8.58
C VAL A 237 -13.78 5.20 -7.11
N TYR A 238 -12.51 4.89 -6.80
CA TYR A 238 -12.04 4.70 -5.44
C TYR A 238 -10.88 5.65 -5.15
N GLU A 239 -10.95 6.32 -4.00
CA GLU A 239 -9.78 6.95 -3.39
C GLU A 239 -8.96 5.85 -2.74
N VAL A 240 -7.67 5.78 -3.11
CA VAL A 240 -6.70 4.89 -2.47
C VAL A 240 -5.69 5.76 -1.74
N TRP A 241 -5.57 5.54 -0.43
CA TRP A 241 -4.62 6.26 0.40
C TRP A 241 -3.65 5.28 1.07
N ARG A 242 -2.36 5.48 0.81
CA ARG A 242 -1.26 4.76 1.45
C ARG A 242 -0.46 5.74 2.27
N GLN A 243 -0.46 5.54 3.59
CA GLN A 243 0.19 6.48 4.50
C GLN A 243 1.69 6.60 4.26
N VAL A 244 2.36 5.52 3.84
CA VAL A 244 3.79 5.55 3.49
C VAL A 244 4.05 6.45 2.29
N GLU A 245 3.19 6.39 1.27
CA GLU A 245 3.32 7.22 0.08
C GLU A 245 3.08 8.70 0.42
N ASP A 246 2.07 9.02 1.22
CA ASP A 246 1.78 10.39 1.67
C ASP A 246 2.96 11.01 2.45
N LEU A 247 3.67 10.20 3.24
CA LEU A 247 4.85 10.63 4.01
C LEU A 247 6.09 10.85 3.15
N ASP A 248 6.29 10.01 2.14
CA ASP A 248 7.45 10.08 1.25
C ASP A 248 7.18 10.92 0.00
N PHE A 249 5.94 11.43 -0.16
CA PHE A 249 5.54 12.26 -1.28
C PHE A 249 6.32 13.58 -1.26
N ARG A 250 6.99 13.86 -2.38
CA ARG A 250 7.67 15.14 -2.61
C ARG A 250 6.63 16.18 -3.02
N HIS A 251 6.24 17.01 -2.07
CA HIS A 251 5.33 18.12 -2.28
C HIS A 251 6.01 19.34 -2.94
N ASP A 252 7.32 19.26 -3.18
CA ASP A 252 8.20 20.34 -3.67
C ASP A 252 8.59 20.22 -5.16
N LEU A 253 7.87 19.38 -5.91
CA LEU A 253 7.96 19.26 -7.37
C LEU A 253 6.70 19.81 -8.03
#